data_AF-A0A828P2C7-F1
#
_entry.id   AF-A0A828P2C7-F1
#
_cell.length_a   1.000
_cell.length_b   1.000
_cell.length_c   1.000
_cell.angle_alpha   90.00
_cell.angle_beta   90.00
_cell.angle_gamma   90.00
#
_symmetry.space_group_name_H-M   'P 1'
#
loop_
_entity.id
_entity.type
_entity.pdbx_description
1 polymer ?
#
loop_
_entity_poly.entity_id
_entity_poly.type
_entity_poly.pdbx_seq_one_letter_code
_entity_poly.pdbx_strand_id
1 'polypeptide(L)'
;MAGSTAQGGVIHFYGQIVEPACDVSTQSTPVEMNCPQNGSVPGRTYSSKALMSGNVKNAQIASVKVQYLDKQKKLAVMNIEYN
;
A
#
# COMPACT_ATOMS: atom_id res chain seq x y z
N MET A 1 34.23 19.32 33.94
CA MET A 1 33.26 18.22 33.81
C MET A 1 31.86 18.80 33.94
N ALA A 2 31.13 18.98 32.84
CA ALA A 2 29.73 19.41 32.90
C ALA A 2 28.93 18.44 32.04
N GLY A 3 28.35 17.43 32.68
CA GLY A 3 27.46 16.47 32.03
C GLY A 3 26.09 17.11 31.89
N SER A 4 25.66 17.40 30.67
CA SER A 4 24.26 17.73 30.39
C SER A 4 23.44 16.45 30.50
N THR A 5 22.78 16.23 31.64
CA THR A 5 21.74 15.22 31.73
C THR A 5 20.52 15.74 30.99
N ALA A 6 20.35 15.37 29.73
CA ALA A 6 19.06 15.55 29.08
C ALA A 6 18.09 14.55 29.72
N GLN A 7 17.31 14.98 30.72
CA GLN A 7 16.15 14.21 31.16
C GLN A 7 15.15 14.18 29.99
N GLY A 8 15.18 13.10 29.21
CA GLY A 8 14.24 12.88 28.12
C GLY A 8 12.82 12.69 28.63
N GLY A 9 11.84 13.33 27.97
CA GLY A 9 10.41 13.15 28.20
C GLY A 9 9.76 12.12 27.27
N VAL A 10 8.48 11.83 27.48
CA VAL A 10 7.68 10.94 26.63
C VAL A 10 6.90 11.76 25.61
N ILE A 11 6.96 11.38 24.32
CA ILE A 11 6.12 11.96 23.26
C ILE A 11 4.91 11.05 23.05
N HIS A 12 3.71 11.61 23.18
CA HIS A 12 2.47 10.93 22.86
C HIS A 12 1.95 11.38 21.50
N PHE A 13 1.81 10.44 20.58
CA PHE A 13 1.21 10.66 19.27
C PHE A 13 -0.27 10.27 19.32
N TYR A 14 -1.14 11.18 18.90
CA TYR A 14 -2.57 10.95 18.76
C TYR A 14 -2.98 11.24 17.32
N GLY A 15 -3.81 10.39 16.75
CA GLY A 15 -4.31 10.52 15.40
C GLY A 15 -5.28 9.39 15.07
N GLN A 16 -6.03 9.57 13.99
CA GLN A 16 -6.90 8.54 13.42
C GLN A 16 -6.43 8.25 11.99
N ILE A 17 -6.48 6.99 11.59
CA ILE A 17 -6.34 6.63 10.18
C ILE A 17 -7.58 7.18 9.46
N VAL A 18 -7.40 8.23 8.68
CA VAL A 18 -8.50 8.89 7.94
C VAL A 18 -9.00 8.02 6.79
N GLU A 19 -8.11 7.25 6.15
CA GLU A 19 -8.43 6.25 5.12
C GLU A 19 -7.46 5.06 5.22
N PRO A 20 -7.95 3.80 5.23
CA PRO A 20 -7.08 2.64 5.24
C PRO A 20 -6.40 2.42 3.87
N ALA A 21 -5.32 1.64 3.86
CA ALA A 21 -4.68 1.21 2.62
C ALA A 21 -5.63 0.39 1.74
N CYS A 22 -5.32 0.26 0.45
CA CYS A 22 -6.04 -0.63 -0.44
C CYS A 22 -5.99 -2.08 0.08
N ASP A 23 -7.16 -2.72 0.15
CA ASP A 23 -7.27 -4.16 0.38
C ASP A 23 -7.00 -4.90 -0.93
N VAL A 24 -6.13 -5.92 -0.90
CA VAL A 24 -5.73 -6.68 -2.08
C VAL A 24 -6.05 -8.16 -1.84
N SER A 25 -6.98 -8.69 -2.63
CA SER A 25 -7.31 -10.11 -2.63
C SER A 25 -6.73 -10.82 -3.85
N THR A 26 -5.81 -11.74 -3.59
CA THR A 26 -5.25 -12.65 -4.61
C THR A 26 -6.03 -13.97 -4.71
N GLN A 27 -7.17 -14.09 -4.01
CA GLN A 27 -7.98 -15.31 -4.02
C GLN A 27 -8.77 -15.47 -5.33
N SER A 28 -9.05 -14.36 -6.02
CA SER A 28 -9.70 -14.34 -7.32
C SER A 28 -8.71 -13.97 -8.43
N THR A 29 -8.98 -14.48 -9.64
CA THR A 29 -8.31 -14.05 -10.86
C THR A 29 -9.38 -13.53 -11.81
N PRO A 30 -9.37 -12.25 -12.22
CA PRO A 30 -8.39 -11.20 -11.90
C PRO A 30 -8.33 -10.81 -10.41
N VAL A 31 -7.19 -10.27 -9.97
CA VAL A 31 -6.93 -9.84 -8.58
C VAL A 31 -7.86 -8.68 -8.23
N GLU A 32 -8.49 -8.75 -7.06
CA GLU A 32 -9.34 -7.66 -6.59
C GLU A 32 -8.54 -6.70 -5.72
N MET A 33 -8.67 -5.39 -5.99
CA MET A 33 -8.04 -4.35 -5.17
C MET A 33 -9.04 -3.25 -4.82
N ASN A 34 -9.37 -3.17 -3.54
CA ASN A 34 -10.32 -2.19 -3.01
C ASN A 34 -9.59 -1.04 -2.33
N CYS A 35 -9.56 0.11 -2.99
CA CYS A 35 -9.00 1.34 -2.43
C CYS A 35 -10.13 2.27 -1.96
N PRO A 36 -10.23 2.57 -0.66
CA PRO A 36 -11.23 3.51 -0.16
C PRO A 36 -10.88 4.93 -0.62
N GLN A 37 -11.83 5.58 -1.29
CA GLN A 37 -11.70 6.97 -1.72
C GLN A 37 -12.87 7.78 -1.16
N ASN A 38 -12.58 8.81 -0.36
CA ASN A 38 -13.56 9.68 0.30
C ASN A 38 -14.59 8.89 1.13
N GLY A 39 -14.13 7.88 1.87
CA GLY A 39 -14.99 7.04 2.72
C GLY A 39 -15.92 6.06 1.98
N SER A 40 -15.89 6.05 0.64
CA SER A 40 -16.52 5.01 -0.17
C SER A 40 -15.46 4.02 -0.65
N VAL A 41 -15.81 2.73 -0.70
CA VAL A 41 -14.94 1.71 -1.30
C VAL A 41 -15.53 1.34 -2.66
N PRO A 42 -15.34 2.15 -3.72
CA PRO A 42 -15.68 1.69 -5.06
C PRO A 42 -14.75 0.53 -5.38
N GLY A 43 -15.24 -0.69 -5.25
CA GLY A 43 -14.45 -1.88 -5.54
C GLY A 43 -13.97 -1.83 -6.98
N ARG A 44 -12.65 -1.87 -7.19
CA ARG A 44 -12.04 -1.89 -8.51
C ARG A 44 -11.29 -3.19 -8.67
N THR A 45 -11.81 -4.07 -9.51
CA THR A 45 -11.08 -5.29 -9.87
C THR A 45 -10.01 -4.95 -10.90
N TYR A 46 -8.77 -5.37 -10.67
CA TYR A 46 -7.67 -5.15 -11.62
C TYR A 46 -7.17 -6.49 -12.14
N SER A 47 -7.02 -6.60 -13.45
CA SER A 47 -6.39 -7.81 -13.99
C SER A 47 -4.97 -7.98 -13.44
N SER A 48 -4.57 -9.22 -13.18
CA SER A 48 -3.20 -9.57 -12.80
C SER A 48 -2.20 -8.97 -13.81
N LYS A 49 -2.56 -8.95 -15.10
CA LYS A 49 -1.77 -8.31 -16.16
C LYS A 49 -1.61 -6.80 -15.97
N ALA A 50 -2.68 -6.08 -15.61
CA ALA A 50 -2.64 -4.64 -15.38
C ALA A 50 -1.79 -4.28 -14.15
N LEU A 51 -1.88 -5.08 -13.08
CA LEU A 51 -1.05 -4.93 -11.88
C LEU A 51 0.42 -5.18 -12.21
N MET A 52 0.73 -6.27 -12.93
CA MET A 52 2.09 -6.59 -13.36
C MET A 52 2.70 -5.55 -14.30
N SER A 53 1.88 -4.90 -15.13
CA SER A 53 2.35 -3.81 -16.00
C SER A 53 2.39 -2.44 -15.29
N GLY A 54 1.98 -2.36 -14.02
CA GLY A 54 1.85 -1.11 -13.28
C GLY A 54 0.77 -0.17 -13.84
N ASN A 55 -0.10 -0.65 -14.75
CA ASN A 55 -1.10 0.18 -15.42
C ASN A 55 -2.40 0.20 -14.61
N VAL A 56 -2.29 0.71 -13.38
CA VAL A 56 -3.39 0.83 -12.42
C VAL A 56 -3.83 2.29 -12.41
N LYS A 57 -5.04 2.55 -12.91
CA LYS A 57 -5.63 3.90 -12.85
C LYS A 57 -6.49 4.02 -11.60
N ASN A 58 -5.98 4.73 -10.60
CA ASN A 58 -6.70 5.14 -9.40
C ASN A 58 -6.16 6.52 -8.97
N ALA A 59 -7.04 7.44 -8.57
CA ALA A 59 -6.65 8.80 -8.18
C ALA A 59 -5.76 8.87 -6.92
N GLN A 60 -5.77 7.82 -6.09
CA GLN A 60 -5.00 7.76 -4.84
C GLN A 60 -3.68 7.00 -4.98
N ILE A 61 -3.47 6.32 -6.12
CA ILE A 61 -2.27 5.51 -6.35
C ILE A 61 -1.32 6.28 -7.24
N ALA A 62 -0.13 6.56 -6.72
CA ALA A 62 0.97 7.16 -7.46
C ALA A 62 1.62 6.13 -8.40
N SER A 63 1.92 4.93 -7.90
CA SER A 63 2.49 3.86 -8.71
C SER A 63 2.26 2.46 -8.14
N VAL A 64 2.31 1.44 -9.00
CA VAL A 64 2.33 0.02 -8.60
C VAL A 64 3.53 -0.65 -9.25
N LYS A 65 4.37 -1.29 -8.44
CA LYS A 65 5.56 -2.03 -8.90
C LYS A 65 5.50 -3.47 -8.40
N VAL A 66 5.60 -4.42 -9.32
CA VAL A 66 5.65 -5.85 -9.01
C VAL A 66 7.06 -6.36 -9.25
N GLN A 67 7.68 -6.93 -8.22
CA GLN A 67 9.01 -7.52 -8.30
C GLN A 67 8.94 -9.02 -7.98
N TYR A 68 9.35 -9.85 -8.94
CA TYR A 68 9.46 -11.29 -8.72
C TYR A 68 10.69 -11.61 -7.87
N LEU A 69 10.49 -12.48 -6.87
CA LEU A 69 11.54 -12.94 -5.96
C LEU A 69 12.23 -14.21 -6.47
N ASP A 70 11.58 -14.94 -7.39
CA ASP A 70 12.13 -16.17 -7.96
C ASP A 70 12.14 -16.15 -9.50
N LYS A 71 13.05 -16.94 -10.08
CA LYS A 71 13.23 -17.06 -11.53
C LYS A 71 12.04 -17.72 -12.24
N GLN A 72 11.28 -18.55 -11.53
CA GLN A 72 10.08 -19.22 -12.05
C GLN A 72 8.84 -18.30 -12.04
N LYS A 73 8.96 -17.07 -11.51
CA LYS A 73 7.91 -16.07 -11.37
C LYS A 73 6.69 -16.56 -10.58
N LYS A 74 6.91 -17.35 -9.52
CA LYS A 74 5.83 -17.89 -8.67
C LYS A 74 5.56 -17.04 -7.42
N LEU A 75 6.53 -16.25 -7.00
CA LEU A 75 6.52 -15.39 -5.84
C LEU A 75 6.91 -13.97 -6.23
N ALA A 76 6.12 -13.00 -5.80
CA ALA A 76 6.36 -11.59 -6.07
C ALA A 76 6.01 -10.72 -4.88
N VAL A 77 6.68 -9.58 -4.80
CA VAL A 77 6.34 -8.45 -3.92
C VAL A 77 5.68 -7.39 -4.76
N MET A 78 4.50 -6.93 -4.33
CA MET A 78 3.80 -5.81 -4.95
C MET A 78 3.89 -4.59 -4.04
N ASN A 79 4.52 -3.53 -4.54
CA ASN A 79 4.60 -2.23 -3.87
C ASN A 79 3.55 -1.30 -4.48
N ILE A 80 2.68 -0.75 -3.64
CA ILE A 80 1.68 0.25 -4.01
C ILE A 80 2.09 1.55 -3.33
N GLU A 81 2.46 2.55 -4.14
CA GLU A 81 2.76 3.90 -3.69
C GLU A 81 1.49 4.75 -3.80
N TYR A 82 1.13 5.43 -2.71
CA TYR A 82 -0.01 6.33 -2.63
C TYR A 82 0.44 7.79 -2.83
N ASN A 83 -0.48 8.65 -3.28
CA ASN A 83 -0.25 10.10 -3.40
C ASN A 83 -0.20 10.79 -2.02
#